data_AF-A0A954T1X9-F1
#
_entry.id   AF-A0A954T1X9-F1
#
_cell.length_a   1.000
_cell.length_b   1.000
_cell.length_c   1.000
_cell.angle_alpha   90.00
_cell.angle_beta   90.00
_cell.angle_gamma   90.00
#
_symmetry.space_group_name_H-M   'P 1'
#
loop_
_entity.id
_entity.type
_entity.pdbx_description
1 polymer ?
#
loop_
_entity_poly.entity_id
_entity_poly.type
_entity_poly.pdbx_seq_one_letter_code
_entity_poly.pdbx_strand_id
1 'polypeptide(L)'
;MFRCLPMLLCLPVRESNRAGTSVGTKGEPRSGIMDGLHRLSGATGRSSPRECTCMRGCAWLRGGALLMLAMMMPMTVLAQEEPAAPAAQSTDEEDAADRGIELFDGKELGDWKPTNFGGEGEVVVEDGSLVLRPGSPLTGVTWDSELPEGSDYELSLEVKKTRGIDFFCALTFPVKKSHCSFIVGGWAGSVVGLSCLDGDDASRNDTTRYMSFEKDRWYKIRVRVSDERIQAWIDDEQVVDRDISETEVSLRAEVLLSRPLGLCSFETEAHYRNLRWTPLNEEKPE
;
A
#
# COMPACT_ATOMS: atom_id res chain seq x y z
N MET A 1 -13.73 31.02 -64.38
CA MET A 1 -12.25 30.96 -64.33
C MET A 1 -11.89 29.97 -63.22
N PHE A 2 -11.84 28.65 -63.45
CA PHE A 2 -10.82 27.83 -64.13
C PHE A 2 -9.39 28.00 -63.59
N ARG A 3 -8.97 27.05 -62.73
CA ARG A 3 -7.85 26.08 -62.94
C ARG A 3 -7.68 25.27 -61.63
N CYS A 4 -8.00 23.97 -61.59
CA CYS A 4 -7.30 22.79 -62.13
C CYS A 4 -6.38 22.11 -61.10
N LEU A 5 -6.87 20.97 -60.57
CA LEU A 5 -6.28 19.64 -60.29
C LEU A 5 -4.76 19.38 -60.57
N PRO A 6 -4.11 18.33 -59.98
CA PRO A 6 -4.63 16.95 -60.02
C PRO A 6 -4.45 16.02 -58.80
N MET A 7 -5.41 15.10 -58.76
CA MET A 7 -5.45 13.74 -58.21
C MET A 7 -4.25 12.88 -58.69
N LEU A 8 -3.67 12.04 -57.82
CA LEU A 8 -3.06 10.77 -58.25
C LEU A 8 -3.10 9.67 -57.17
N LEU A 9 -3.91 8.66 -57.49
CA LEU A 9 -3.89 7.21 -57.20
C LEU A 9 -3.25 6.58 -55.94
N CYS A 10 -4.07 5.69 -55.36
CA CYS A 10 -3.78 4.48 -54.59
C CYS A 10 -2.54 3.69 -55.01
N LEU A 11 -1.91 2.97 -54.05
CA LEU A 11 -1.78 1.49 -54.02
C LEU A 11 -1.33 1.02 -52.60
N PRO A 12 -1.70 -0.21 -52.18
CA PRO A 12 -1.55 -0.71 -50.80
C PRO A 12 -0.20 -1.36 -50.49
N VAL A 13 0.18 -1.32 -49.20
CA VAL A 13 1.31 -2.06 -48.62
C VAL A 13 0.98 -3.55 -48.57
N ARG A 14 1.90 -4.34 -49.10
CA ARG A 14 1.79 -5.79 -49.32
C ARG A 14 2.42 -6.54 -48.14
N GLU A 15 1.64 -7.39 -47.49
CA GLU A 15 2.09 -8.43 -46.57
C GLU A 15 3.09 -9.38 -47.26
N SER A 16 4.16 -9.71 -46.54
CA SER A 16 5.12 -10.75 -46.92
C SER A 16 5.33 -11.65 -45.71
N ASN A 17 4.58 -12.76 -45.62
CA ASN A 17 4.99 -13.90 -44.83
C ASN A 17 5.09 -15.14 -45.73
N ARG A 18 6.34 -15.54 -45.96
CA ARG A 18 6.72 -16.74 -46.70
C ARG A 18 6.73 -17.92 -45.74
N ALA A 19 5.98 -18.96 -46.08
CA ALA A 19 6.12 -20.28 -45.51
C ALA A 19 7.51 -20.88 -45.86
N GLY A 20 8.09 -21.60 -44.90
CA GLY A 20 9.27 -22.44 -45.08
C GLY A 20 9.12 -23.72 -44.25
N THR A 21 8.92 -24.84 -44.93
CA THR A 21 8.85 -26.21 -44.41
C THR A 21 10.16 -26.96 -44.66
N SER A 22 10.70 -27.65 -43.64
CA SER A 22 11.50 -28.89 -43.74
C SER A 22 11.59 -29.47 -42.30
N VAL A 23 11.09 -30.67 -41.95
CA VAL A 23 11.41 -32.08 -42.29
C VAL A 23 12.78 -32.57 -41.78
N GLY A 24 12.71 -33.53 -40.85
CA GLY A 24 13.74 -34.57 -40.53
C GLY A 24 14.69 -34.23 -39.38
N THR A 25 15.02 -35.07 -38.39
CA THR A 25 14.93 -36.54 -38.21
C THR A 25 15.27 -36.92 -36.76
N LYS A 26 14.68 -38.03 -36.30
CA LYS A 26 15.03 -39.02 -35.25
C LYS A 26 16.34 -38.88 -34.43
N GLY A 27 16.23 -39.17 -33.13
CA GLY A 27 17.32 -39.66 -32.26
C GLY A 27 16.88 -39.85 -30.81
N GLU A 28 16.71 -41.11 -30.39
CA GLU A 28 16.28 -41.62 -29.07
C GLU A 28 17.28 -41.42 -27.90
N PRO A 29 16.85 -41.69 -26.64
CA PRO A 29 17.55 -41.31 -25.41
C PRO A 29 18.53 -42.40 -24.92
N ARG A 30 19.51 -42.00 -24.09
CA ARG A 30 20.35 -42.96 -23.34
C ARG A 30 20.16 -42.82 -21.84
N SER A 31 19.66 -43.90 -21.25
CA SER A 31 19.71 -44.21 -19.82
C SER A 31 21.09 -44.70 -19.40
N GLY A 32 21.46 -44.44 -18.14
CA GLY A 32 22.24 -45.31 -17.26
C GLY A 32 21.71 -45.05 -15.84
N ILE A 33 21.08 -45.97 -15.11
CA ILE A 33 21.55 -47.26 -14.56
C ILE A 33 22.90 -47.04 -13.86
N MET A 34 22.89 -46.71 -12.57
CA MET A 34 22.90 -47.63 -11.41
C MET A 34 24.08 -48.60 -11.40
N ASP A 35 25.01 -48.36 -10.48
CA ASP A 35 25.85 -49.32 -9.75
C ASP A 35 26.50 -48.49 -8.62
N GLY A 36 26.60 -48.90 -7.36
CA GLY A 36 26.54 -50.21 -6.77
C GLY A 36 27.64 -50.31 -5.70
N LEU A 37 27.22 -50.42 -4.43
CA LEU A 37 27.94 -50.95 -3.27
C LEU A 37 29.27 -50.32 -2.78
N HIS A 38 29.32 -49.93 -1.50
CA HIS A 38 29.99 -50.77 -0.48
C HIS A 38 29.69 -50.32 0.98
N ARG A 39 28.90 -51.16 1.66
CA ARG A 39 28.96 -51.61 3.06
C ARG A 39 30.23 -51.26 3.88
N LEU A 40 30.11 -50.70 5.10
CA LEU A 40 29.99 -51.42 6.40
C LEU A 40 30.46 -50.58 7.63
N SER A 41 29.64 -50.69 8.69
CA SER A 41 30.01 -50.77 10.13
C SER A 41 30.36 -49.52 10.93
N GLY A 42 29.74 -49.38 12.11
CA GLY A 42 30.27 -48.54 13.19
C GLY A 42 29.28 -48.02 14.25
N ALA A 43 28.90 -48.89 15.18
CA ALA A 43 28.67 -48.61 16.61
C ALA A 43 27.72 -47.47 17.09
N THR A 44 26.59 -47.93 17.63
CA THR A 44 25.91 -47.53 18.88
C THR A 44 26.57 -46.46 19.78
N GLY A 45 25.81 -45.43 20.17
CA GLY A 45 26.24 -44.41 21.13
C GLY A 45 25.09 -43.57 21.73
N ARG A 46 24.32 -44.21 22.61
CA ARG A 46 23.55 -43.73 23.77
C ARG A 46 23.36 -42.20 23.97
N SER A 47 22.08 -41.81 24.05
CA SER A 47 21.55 -40.55 24.58
C SER A 47 21.79 -40.37 26.08
N SER A 48 22.06 -39.13 26.51
CA SER A 48 21.81 -38.67 27.89
C SER A 48 21.51 -37.16 27.90
N PRO A 49 20.44 -36.70 28.57
CA PRO A 49 20.18 -35.28 28.79
C PRO A 49 20.99 -34.77 29.99
N ARG A 50 21.54 -33.56 29.88
CA ARG A 50 22.17 -32.85 31.01
C ARG A 50 21.13 -31.92 31.64
N GLU A 51 20.53 -32.38 32.72
CA GLU A 51 19.85 -31.54 33.70
C GLU A 51 20.92 -30.83 34.55
N CYS A 52 20.93 -29.50 34.52
CA CYS A 52 21.69 -28.69 35.46
C CYS A 52 20.79 -28.30 36.63
N THR A 53 20.86 -29.08 37.71
CA THR A 53 20.35 -28.70 39.04
C THR A 53 21.49 -28.05 39.82
N CYS A 54 21.37 -26.76 40.16
CA CYS A 54 22.09 -26.18 41.29
C CYS A 54 21.10 -25.41 42.19
N MET A 55 20.56 -26.13 43.17
CA MET A 55 20.05 -25.52 44.41
C MET A 55 21.22 -25.30 45.37
N ARG A 56 21.28 -24.10 45.94
CA ARG A 56 21.79 -23.70 47.28
C ARG A 56 21.80 -22.16 47.23
N GLY A 57 21.01 -21.39 47.97
CA GLY A 57 20.49 -21.57 49.32
C GLY A 57 20.99 -20.38 50.12
N CYS A 58 20.11 -19.41 50.44
CA CYS A 58 20.37 -18.35 51.42
C CYS A 58 19.03 -17.89 51.99
N ALA A 59 18.59 -18.56 53.05
CA ALA A 59 17.60 -18.03 53.98
C ALA A 59 18.38 -17.41 55.14
N TRP A 60 18.20 -16.10 55.38
CA TRP A 60 18.46 -15.49 56.68
C TRP A 60 17.26 -14.63 57.07
N LEU A 61 16.85 -14.89 58.30
CA LEU A 61 15.65 -14.43 58.98
C LEU A 61 15.82 -13.05 59.63
N ARG A 62 14.66 -12.42 59.89
CA ARG A 62 14.28 -11.59 61.05
C ARG A 62 14.71 -10.11 61.09
N GLY A 63 13.69 -9.26 60.98
CA GLY A 63 13.13 -8.57 62.16
C GLY A 63 13.70 -7.18 62.47
N GLY A 64 12.84 -6.17 62.38
CA GLY A 64 13.14 -4.83 62.88
C GLY A 64 12.07 -3.82 62.50
N ALA A 65 10.95 -3.82 63.22
CA ALA A 65 10.05 -2.68 63.26
C ALA A 65 10.72 -1.59 64.12
N LEU A 66 10.95 -0.40 63.55
CA LEU A 66 11.25 0.78 64.33
C LEU A 66 10.50 1.99 63.77
N LEU A 67 9.60 2.46 64.63
CA LEU A 67 8.81 3.68 64.58
C LEU A 67 9.75 4.91 64.48
N MET A 68 9.61 5.75 63.45
CA MET A 68 10.15 7.12 63.47
C MET A 68 9.17 8.09 62.82
N LEU A 69 8.42 8.74 63.72
CA LEU A 69 8.09 10.16 63.77
C LEU A 69 7.71 10.87 62.46
N ALA A 70 6.41 11.16 62.35
CA ALA A 70 5.85 12.16 61.47
C ALA A 70 6.45 13.55 61.75
N MET A 71 7.04 14.16 60.73
CA MET A 71 7.34 15.59 60.68
C MET A 71 6.55 16.17 59.50
N MET A 72 5.34 16.66 59.79
CA MET A 72 4.51 17.40 58.84
C MET A 72 5.17 18.76 58.58
N MET A 73 5.60 18.99 57.34
CA MET A 73 5.82 20.35 56.82
C MET A 73 4.70 20.67 55.84
N PRO A 74 4.06 21.86 55.92
CA PRO A 74 3.13 22.29 54.89
C PRO A 74 3.94 22.77 53.70
N MET A 75 3.94 22.00 52.60
CA MET A 75 4.30 22.56 51.31
C MET A 75 3.12 23.43 50.85
N THR A 76 3.28 24.73 51.03
CA THR A 76 2.48 25.74 50.35
C THR A 76 2.78 25.62 48.86
N VAL A 77 1.92 24.91 48.13
CA VAL A 77 1.91 24.92 46.66
C VAL A 77 1.51 26.33 46.22
N LEU A 78 2.48 27.12 45.80
CA LEU A 78 2.22 28.29 44.98
C LEU A 78 1.86 27.76 43.59
N ALA A 79 0.55 27.71 43.32
CA ALA A 79 0.03 27.51 41.97
C ALA A 79 0.53 28.67 41.09
N GLN A 80 1.52 28.38 40.23
CA GLN A 80 1.79 29.23 39.08
C GLN A 80 0.80 28.82 37.99
N GLU A 81 -0.13 29.71 37.65
CA GLU A 81 -0.85 29.66 36.39
C GLU A 81 0.17 29.82 35.26
N GLU A 82 0.43 28.73 34.56
CA GLU A 82 1.09 28.73 33.27
C GLU A 82 0.06 29.21 32.23
N PRO A 83 0.32 30.30 31.49
CA PRO A 83 -0.66 30.82 30.54
C PRO A 83 -0.80 29.83 29.39
N ALA A 84 -1.99 29.26 29.27
CA ALA A 84 -2.38 28.41 28.15
C ALA A 84 -2.14 29.14 26.82
N ALA A 85 -1.26 28.59 25.99
CA ALA A 85 -1.16 28.96 24.59
C ALA A 85 -2.50 28.65 23.89
N PRO A 86 -3.02 29.55 23.04
CA PRO A 86 -4.30 29.32 22.39
C PRO A 86 -4.16 28.20 21.35
N ALA A 87 -4.91 27.11 21.55
CA ALA A 87 -5.19 26.12 20.53
C ALA A 87 -5.99 26.78 19.40
N ALA A 88 -5.31 27.06 18.29
CA ALA A 88 -5.94 27.46 17.04
C ALA A 88 -5.73 26.32 16.03
N GLN A 89 -6.53 25.25 16.15
CA GLN A 89 -6.73 24.22 15.14
C GLN A 89 -8.15 23.67 15.33
N SER A 90 -9.07 23.96 14.40
CA SER A 90 -10.33 23.23 14.11
C SER A 90 -11.41 24.13 13.50
N THR A 91 -11.13 24.73 12.35
CA THR A 91 -12.21 25.26 11.49
C THR A 91 -12.20 24.60 10.13
N ASP A 92 -11.01 24.27 9.60
CA ASP A 92 -10.89 23.80 8.22
C ASP A 92 -11.18 22.28 8.06
N GLU A 93 -10.95 21.48 9.10
CA GLU A 93 -11.20 20.03 9.05
C GLU A 93 -12.69 19.66 9.14
N GLU A 94 -13.51 20.48 9.80
CA GLU A 94 -14.93 20.20 10.01
C GLU A 94 -15.77 20.63 8.78
N ASP A 95 -15.40 21.74 8.13
CA ASP A 95 -16.04 22.20 6.88
C ASP A 95 -15.66 21.34 5.66
N ALA A 96 -14.45 20.76 5.64
CA ALA A 96 -14.03 19.83 4.59
C ALA A 96 -14.81 18.49 4.63
N ALA A 97 -15.17 18.02 5.82
CA ALA A 97 -15.92 16.77 5.99
C ALA A 97 -17.34 16.84 5.38
N ASP A 98 -17.99 18.00 5.40
CA ASP A 98 -19.33 18.23 4.86
C ASP A 98 -19.37 18.27 3.31
N ARG A 99 -18.23 18.57 2.67
CA ARG A 99 -18.10 18.61 1.19
C ARG A 99 -17.63 17.30 0.56
N GLY A 100 -17.33 16.28 1.37
CA GLY A 100 -16.75 15.02 0.90
C GLY A 100 -17.77 14.13 0.16
N ILE A 101 -17.35 13.61 -1.00
CA ILE A 101 -18.08 12.63 -1.79
C ILE A 101 -17.69 11.23 -1.30
N GLU A 102 -18.67 10.45 -0.88
CA GLU A 102 -18.49 9.04 -0.53
C GLU A 102 -18.33 8.21 -1.81
N LEU A 103 -17.19 7.53 -1.94
CA LEU A 103 -16.87 6.71 -3.10
C LEU A 103 -17.29 5.24 -2.89
N PHE A 104 -17.66 4.83 -1.70
CA PHE A 104 -18.09 3.46 -1.42
C PHE A 104 -19.05 3.43 -0.23
N ASP A 105 -20.25 2.91 -0.46
CA ASP A 105 -21.36 2.93 0.51
C ASP A 105 -21.36 1.74 1.50
N GLY A 106 -20.41 0.82 1.36
CA GLY A 106 -20.31 -0.39 2.17
C GLY A 106 -21.26 -1.52 1.78
N LYS A 107 -22.08 -1.38 0.75
CA LYS A 107 -23.14 -2.36 0.41
C LYS A 107 -22.92 -3.01 -0.94
N GLU A 108 -22.56 -2.22 -1.94
CA GLU A 108 -22.33 -2.69 -3.30
C GLU A 108 -21.11 -2.02 -3.91
N LEU A 109 -20.61 -2.55 -5.03
CA LEU A 109 -19.44 -1.98 -5.69
C LEU A 109 -19.69 -0.56 -6.22
N GLY A 110 -20.94 -0.20 -6.50
CA GLY A 110 -21.27 1.08 -7.12
C GLY A 110 -20.52 1.26 -8.44
N ASP A 111 -19.80 2.38 -8.55
CA ASP A 111 -18.99 2.70 -9.72
C ASP A 111 -17.59 2.05 -9.71
N TRP A 112 -17.25 1.25 -8.70
CA TRP A 112 -16.03 0.45 -8.70
C TRP A 112 -16.19 -0.78 -9.60
N LYS A 113 -15.24 -0.98 -10.51
CA LYS A 113 -15.16 -2.17 -11.36
C LYS A 113 -13.91 -2.98 -11.05
N PRO A 114 -14.00 -4.32 -10.96
CA PRO A 114 -12.81 -5.17 -10.89
C PRO A 114 -11.87 -4.87 -12.07
N THR A 115 -10.59 -4.61 -11.75
CA THR A 115 -9.57 -4.33 -12.75
C THR A 115 -9.08 -5.64 -13.36
N ASN A 116 -9.17 -5.77 -14.69
CA ASN A 116 -8.74 -6.96 -15.41
C ASN A 116 -7.21 -7.00 -15.56
N PHE A 117 -6.51 -7.44 -14.52
CA PHE A 117 -5.06 -7.64 -14.52
C PHE A 117 -4.63 -8.94 -15.22
N GLY A 118 -5.58 -9.80 -15.62
CA GLY A 118 -5.35 -11.09 -16.29
C GLY A 118 -5.05 -12.24 -15.32
N GLY A 119 -5.05 -11.97 -14.02
CA GLY A 119 -4.77 -12.91 -12.94
C GLY A 119 -5.38 -12.45 -11.61
N GLU A 120 -6.33 -11.52 -11.67
CA GLU A 120 -6.99 -10.95 -10.50
C GLU A 120 -7.77 -12.00 -9.70
N GLY A 121 -7.72 -11.84 -8.39
CA GLY A 121 -8.59 -12.54 -7.46
C GLY A 121 -10.01 -11.98 -7.51
N GLU A 122 -10.90 -12.65 -6.78
CA GLU A 122 -12.28 -12.21 -6.61
C GLU A 122 -12.37 -10.86 -5.90
N VAL A 123 -13.27 -9.99 -6.37
CA VAL A 123 -13.63 -8.72 -5.73
C VAL A 123 -15.07 -8.84 -5.24
N VAL A 124 -15.28 -8.68 -3.94
CA VAL A 124 -16.60 -8.81 -3.30
C VAL A 124 -16.83 -7.72 -2.28
N VAL A 125 -18.09 -7.50 -1.90
CA VAL A 125 -18.44 -6.68 -0.74
C VAL A 125 -18.86 -7.60 0.40
N GLU A 126 -18.13 -7.55 1.52
CA GLU A 126 -18.36 -8.37 2.71
C GLU A 126 -18.24 -7.48 3.95
N ASP A 127 -19.18 -7.60 4.90
CA ASP A 127 -19.16 -6.89 6.19
C ASP A 127 -18.90 -5.38 6.08
N GLY A 128 -19.57 -4.70 5.13
CA GLY A 128 -19.39 -3.25 4.96
C GLY A 128 -18.12 -2.84 4.23
N SER A 129 -17.35 -3.80 3.69
CA SER A 129 -16.01 -3.58 3.14
C SER A 129 -15.90 -4.10 1.72
N LEU A 130 -15.17 -3.36 0.88
CA LEU A 130 -14.69 -3.85 -0.40
C LEU A 130 -13.52 -4.79 -0.14
N VAL A 131 -13.63 -6.06 -0.54
CA VAL A 131 -12.64 -7.10 -0.32
C VAL A 131 -11.98 -7.49 -1.62
N LEU A 132 -10.65 -7.32 -1.68
CA LEU A 132 -9.82 -7.82 -2.76
C LEU A 132 -9.18 -9.13 -2.31
N ARG A 133 -9.60 -10.27 -2.88
CA ARG A 133 -8.96 -11.56 -2.61
C ARG A 133 -7.59 -11.61 -3.32
N PRO A 134 -6.62 -12.42 -2.83
CA PRO A 134 -5.29 -12.47 -3.41
C PRO A 134 -5.32 -12.86 -4.91
N GLY A 135 -4.63 -12.09 -5.73
CA GLY A 135 -4.45 -12.35 -7.17
C GLY A 135 -3.08 -12.94 -7.50
N SER A 136 -2.83 -13.12 -8.79
CA SER A 136 -1.59 -13.64 -9.37
C SER A 136 -1.06 -12.69 -10.48
N PRO A 137 -0.39 -11.58 -10.13
CA PRO A 137 -0.13 -11.16 -8.75
C PRO A 137 -1.11 -10.12 -8.21
N LEU A 138 -1.77 -9.34 -9.09
CA LEU A 138 -2.57 -8.19 -8.67
C LEU A 138 -4.05 -8.50 -8.63
N THR A 139 -4.72 -7.98 -7.60
CA THR A 139 -6.18 -7.80 -7.59
C THR A 139 -6.44 -6.33 -7.36
N GLY A 140 -7.43 -5.76 -8.04
CA GLY A 140 -7.81 -4.37 -7.82
C GLY A 140 -9.18 -4.01 -8.34
N VAL A 141 -9.56 -2.78 -8.02
CA VAL A 141 -10.72 -2.10 -8.58
C VAL A 141 -10.31 -0.75 -9.15
N THR A 142 -11.04 -0.33 -10.17
CA THR A 142 -10.90 0.97 -10.82
C THR A 142 -12.25 1.69 -10.77
N TRP A 143 -12.22 2.97 -10.45
CA TRP A 143 -13.40 3.85 -10.51
C TRP A 143 -13.81 4.07 -11.96
N ASP A 144 -15.05 3.75 -12.31
CA ASP A 144 -15.59 3.82 -13.67
C ASP A 144 -16.65 4.92 -13.83
N SER A 145 -16.52 5.99 -13.06
CA SER A 145 -17.36 7.18 -13.16
C SER A 145 -16.50 8.43 -13.22
N GLU A 146 -17.13 9.59 -13.42
CA GLU A 146 -16.43 10.87 -13.45
C GLU A 146 -15.91 11.20 -12.05
N LEU A 147 -14.64 11.63 -11.96
CA LEU A 147 -14.06 12.14 -10.72
C LEU A 147 -14.36 13.64 -10.60
N PRO A 148 -14.43 14.18 -9.37
CA PRO A 148 -14.56 15.61 -9.16
C PRO A 148 -13.46 16.40 -9.85
N GLU A 149 -13.81 17.57 -10.38
CA GLU A 149 -12.84 18.48 -11.00
C GLU A 149 -11.95 19.17 -9.94
N GLY A 150 -10.76 19.58 -10.36
CA GLY A 150 -9.79 20.30 -9.54
C GLY A 150 -8.53 19.50 -9.24
N SER A 151 -7.47 20.22 -8.89
CA SER A 151 -6.17 19.63 -8.57
C SER A 151 -5.84 19.60 -7.08
N ASP A 152 -6.57 20.33 -6.21
CA ASP A 152 -6.40 20.28 -4.74
C ASP A 152 -7.56 19.50 -4.09
N TYR A 153 -7.24 18.31 -3.59
CA TYR A 153 -8.21 17.41 -2.98
C TYR A 153 -7.53 16.44 -1.99
N GLU A 154 -8.35 15.80 -1.17
CA GLU A 154 -7.96 14.75 -0.26
C GLU A 154 -8.72 13.44 -0.57
N LEU A 155 -7.99 12.33 -0.60
CA LEU A 155 -8.54 10.99 -0.57
C LEU A 155 -8.35 10.41 0.82
N SER A 156 -9.42 9.88 1.42
CA SER A 156 -9.35 9.18 2.70
C SER A 156 -10.00 7.80 2.60
N LEU A 157 -9.41 6.80 3.24
CA LEU A 157 -9.97 5.46 3.35
C LEU A 157 -9.44 4.74 4.60
N GLU A 158 -10.11 3.67 5.00
CA GLU A 158 -9.56 2.70 5.94
C GLU A 158 -9.27 1.39 5.22
N VAL A 159 -8.11 0.80 5.50
CA VAL A 159 -7.70 -0.48 4.91
C VAL A 159 -7.08 -1.40 5.94
N LYS A 160 -7.34 -2.71 5.82
CA LYS A 160 -6.64 -3.76 6.58
C LYS A 160 -6.11 -4.85 5.67
N LYS A 161 -5.00 -5.47 6.08
CA LYS A 161 -4.46 -6.70 5.51
C LYS A 161 -4.92 -7.90 6.33
N THR A 162 -5.56 -8.88 5.69
CA THR A 162 -6.02 -10.12 6.37
C THR A 162 -5.17 -11.34 6.00
N ARG A 163 -4.49 -11.32 4.85
CA ARG A 163 -3.61 -12.40 4.39
C ARG A 163 -2.59 -11.86 3.38
N GLY A 164 -1.42 -12.48 3.28
CA GLY A 164 -0.38 -12.10 2.32
C GLY A 164 0.78 -11.39 2.99
N ILE A 165 1.82 -11.12 2.21
CA ILE A 165 3.09 -10.59 2.71
C ILE A 165 3.55 -9.33 1.98
N ASP A 166 2.82 -8.85 0.97
CA ASP A 166 3.22 -7.67 0.19
C ASP A 166 2.14 -6.58 0.29
N PHE A 167 2.16 -5.58 -0.61
CA PHE A 167 1.30 -4.41 -0.44
C PHE A 167 -0.18 -4.82 -0.45
N PHE A 168 -0.87 -4.31 0.56
CA PHE A 168 -2.31 -4.48 0.74
C PHE A 168 -3.05 -3.22 0.34
N CYS A 169 -2.35 -2.14 -0.02
CA CYS A 169 -2.93 -0.95 -0.60
C CYS A 169 -1.90 -0.28 -1.51
N ALA A 170 -2.19 -0.27 -2.81
CA ALA A 170 -1.64 0.68 -3.76
C ALA A 170 -2.79 1.55 -4.26
N LEU A 171 -2.84 2.79 -3.77
CA LEU A 171 -3.86 3.77 -4.12
C LEU A 171 -3.36 4.59 -5.31
N THR A 172 -3.96 4.39 -6.48
CA THR A 172 -3.69 5.14 -7.71
C THR A 172 -4.64 6.33 -7.80
N PHE A 173 -4.13 7.54 -8.03
CA PHE A 173 -4.92 8.77 -8.09
C PHE A 173 -4.39 9.75 -9.14
N PRO A 174 -5.24 10.65 -9.69
CA PRO A 174 -4.82 11.62 -10.69
C PRO A 174 -3.97 12.75 -10.09
N VAL A 175 -2.93 13.19 -10.78
CA VAL A 175 -2.13 14.34 -10.37
C VAL A 175 -1.57 15.05 -11.59
N LYS A 176 -1.73 16.38 -11.67
CA LYS A 176 -1.46 17.17 -12.88
C LYS A 176 -2.17 16.55 -14.10
N LYS A 177 -1.40 16.13 -15.11
CA LYS A 177 -1.87 15.44 -16.33
C LYS A 177 -1.59 13.94 -16.32
N SER A 178 -1.17 13.40 -15.18
CA SER A 178 -0.72 12.02 -14.99
C SER A 178 -1.42 11.41 -13.77
N HIS A 179 -0.85 10.34 -13.23
CA HIS A 179 -1.34 9.63 -12.05
C HIS A 179 -0.14 9.19 -11.20
N CYS A 180 -0.35 9.06 -9.89
CA CYS A 180 0.62 8.52 -8.95
C CYS A 180 0.02 7.32 -8.23
N SER A 181 0.87 6.45 -7.67
CA SER A 181 0.45 5.43 -6.72
C SER A 181 1.13 5.62 -5.37
N PHE A 182 0.33 5.73 -4.31
CA PHE A 182 0.81 5.61 -2.93
C PHE A 182 0.77 4.14 -2.50
N ILE A 183 1.93 3.60 -2.14
CA ILE A 183 2.12 2.19 -1.78
C ILE A 183 2.17 2.05 -0.26
N VAL A 184 1.43 1.09 0.28
CA VAL A 184 1.40 0.74 1.71
C VAL A 184 1.70 -0.75 1.88
N GLY A 185 2.86 -1.03 2.48
CA GLY A 185 3.32 -2.39 2.81
C GLY A 185 3.89 -3.15 1.62
N GLY A 186 4.54 -2.50 0.67
CA GLY A 186 5.19 -3.18 -0.47
C GLY A 186 6.51 -3.86 -0.11
N TRP A 187 7.11 -4.58 -1.06
CA TRP A 187 8.44 -5.22 -0.93
C TRP A 187 8.53 -6.09 0.32
N ALA A 188 7.78 -7.19 0.31
CA ALA A 188 7.64 -8.09 1.46
C ALA A 188 7.07 -7.40 2.72
N GLY A 189 6.18 -6.42 2.52
CA GLY A 189 5.27 -5.99 3.59
C GLY A 189 5.69 -4.71 4.31
N SER A 190 6.78 -4.06 3.88
CA SER A 190 7.46 -3.06 4.70
C SER A 190 7.55 -1.66 4.09
N VAL A 191 7.62 -1.55 2.77
CA VAL A 191 7.84 -0.28 2.08
C VAL A 191 6.55 0.52 2.01
N VAL A 192 6.66 1.80 2.35
CA VAL A 192 5.64 2.82 2.20
C VAL A 192 6.25 3.98 1.40
N GLY A 193 5.51 4.53 0.43
CA GLY A 193 6.00 5.67 -0.34
C GLY A 193 5.22 5.91 -1.64
N LEU A 194 5.57 6.98 -2.34
CA LEU A 194 5.06 7.27 -3.68
C LEU A 194 5.88 6.51 -4.71
N SER A 195 5.24 5.89 -5.69
CA SER A 195 5.93 5.19 -6.77
C SER A 195 6.09 6.07 -8.01
N CYS A 196 7.19 5.83 -8.75
CA CYS A 196 7.48 6.40 -10.05
C CYS A 196 7.60 7.93 -10.05
N LEU A 197 8.38 8.44 -9.09
CA LEU A 197 8.90 9.80 -9.08
C LEU A 197 10.22 9.82 -9.86
N ASP A 198 10.28 10.56 -10.96
CA ASP A 198 11.43 10.60 -11.89
C ASP A 198 11.87 9.18 -12.34
N GLY A 199 10.91 8.26 -12.42
CA GLY A 199 11.12 6.85 -12.81
C GLY A 199 11.47 5.90 -11.66
N ASP A 200 11.81 6.39 -10.46
CA ASP A 200 12.13 5.55 -9.30
C ASP A 200 10.86 5.10 -8.56
N ASP A 201 10.75 3.81 -8.29
CA ASP A 201 9.67 3.22 -7.51
C ASP A 201 9.72 3.60 -6.02
N ALA A 202 8.67 3.24 -5.28
CA ALA A 202 8.52 3.60 -3.87
C ALA A 202 9.60 3.04 -2.92
N SER A 203 10.47 2.13 -3.39
CA SER A 203 11.61 1.61 -2.62
C SER A 203 12.92 2.36 -2.88
N ARG A 204 12.93 3.26 -3.87
CA ARG A 204 14.15 3.84 -4.43
C ARG A 204 14.18 5.37 -4.49
N ASN A 205 13.12 6.05 -4.04
CA ASN A 205 13.08 7.51 -3.97
C ASN A 205 13.05 8.02 -2.52
N ASP A 206 13.07 9.34 -2.35
CA ASP A 206 13.19 10.02 -1.06
C ASP A 206 11.92 9.95 -0.17
N THR A 207 10.80 9.51 -0.74
CA THR A 207 9.57 9.24 0.01
C THR A 207 9.57 7.87 0.69
N THR A 208 10.55 7.01 0.40
CA THR A 208 10.65 5.65 0.96
C THR A 208 10.64 5.68 2.49
N ARG A 209 9.73 4.93 3.10
CA ARG A 209 9.68 4.63 4.53
C ARG A 209 9.52 3.13 4.74
N TYR A 210 9.95 2.66 5.91
CA TYR A 210 9.79 1.27 6.32
C TYR A 210 8.89 1.20 7.55
N MET A 211 7.77 0.50 7.43
CA MET A 211 6.77 0.35 8.48
C MET A 211 6.37 -1.11 8.62
N SER A 212 5.84 -1.49 9.78
CA SER A 212 5.30 -2.83 10.00
C SER A 212 3.78 -2.77 10.10
N PHE A 213 3.11 -3.72 9.46
CA PHE A 213 1.65 -3.78 9.43
C PHE A 213 1.16 -5.08 10.06
N GLU A 214 0.48 -4.96 11.19
CA GLU A 214 -0.29 -6.01 11.83
C GLU A 214 -1.43 -6.51 10.94
N LYS A 215 -1.64 -7.82 10.97
CA LYS A 215 -2.76 -8.48 10.32
C LYS A 215 -4.06 -8.15 11.06
N ASP A 216 -5.16 -8.01 10.32
CA ASP A 216 -6.52 -7.75 10.81
C ASP A 216 -6.68 -6.42 11.59
N ARG A 217 -5.70 -5.51 11.50
CA ARG A 217 -5.76 -4.14 12.01
C ARG A 217 -6.16 -3.18 10.89
N TRP A 218 -7.12 -2.31 11.16
CA TRP A 218 -7.49 -1.20 10.28
C TRP A 218 -6.47 -0.06 10.41
N TYR A 219 -6.02 0.46 9.27
CA TYR A 219 -5.16 1.63 9.14
C TYR A 219 -5.95 2.73 8.43
N LYS A 220 -5.94 3.94 8.99
CA LYS A 220 -6.50 5.12 8.31
C LYS A 220 -5.47 5.66 7.33
N ILE A 221 -5.84 5.75 6.07
CA ILE A 221 -5.01 6.30 5.00
C ILE A 221 -5.62 7.63 4.57
N ARG A 222 -4.77 8.65 4.45
CA ARG A 222 -5.14 9.96 3.93
C ARG A 222 -4.09 10.40 2.93
N VAL A 223 -4.49 10.85 1.76
CA VAL A 223 -3.58 11.39 0.73
C VAL A 223 -4.13 12.72 0.25
N ARG A 224 -3.38 13.80 0.50
CA ARG A 224 -3.66 15.12 -0.06
C ARG A 224 -2.84 15.32 -1.32
N VAL A 225 -3.50 15.80 -2.36
CA VAL A 225 -2.92 16.00 -3.68
C VAL A 225 -3.16 17.44 -4.09
N SER A 226 -2.11 18.08 -4.59
CA SER A 226 -2.14 19.38 -5.27
C SER A 226 -1.23 19.29 -6.50
N ASP A 227 -1.25 20.31 -7.37
CA ASP A 227 -0.32 20.37 -8.50
C ASP A 227 1.16 20.47 -8.08
N GLU A 228 1.43 21.00 -6.89
CA GLU A 228 2.80 21.25 -6.40
C GLU A 228 3.26 20.20 -5.38
N ARG A 229 2.34 19.50 -4.72
CA ARG A 229 2.66 18.70 -3.53
C ARG A 229 1.76 17.50 -3.36
N ILE A 230 2.35 16.38 -2.94
CA ILE A 230 1.63 15.20 -2.46
C ILE A 230 2.03 14.96 -1.00
N GLN A 231 1.03 14.76 -0.15
CA GLN A 231 1.22 14.42 1.25
C GLN A 231 0.38 13.19 1.60
N ALA A 232 0.89 12.31 2.46
CA ALA A 232 0.17 11.12 2.89
C ALA A 232 0.37 10.82 4.38
N TRP A 233 -0.68 10.31 5.01
CA TRP A 233 -0.73 9.92 6.41
C TRP A 233 -1.21 8.49 6.58
N ILE A 234 -0.67 7.83 7.61
CA ILE A 234 -1.14 6.53 8.11
C ILE A 234 -1.40 6.69 9.61
N ASP A 235 -2.64 6.47 10.05
CA ASP A 235 -3.03 6.66 11.47
C ASP A 235 -2.58 8.01 12.05
N ASP A 236 -2.84 9.08 11.31
CA ASP A 236 -2.49 10.48 11.66
C ASP A 236 -0.98 10.80 11.66
N GLU A 237 -0.10 9.81 11.45
CA GLU A 237 1.33 10.02 11.23
C GLU A 237 1.59 10.39 9.76
N GLN A 238 2.21 11.55 9.51
CA GLN A 238 2.60 11.95 8.16
C GLN A 238 3.81 11.13 7.69
N VAL A 239 3.60 10.30 6.68
CA VAL A 239 4.63 9.41 6.13
C VAL A 239 5.23 9.93 4.83
N VAL A 240 4.50 10.79 4.11
CA VAL A 240 4.96 11.46 2.88
C VAL A 240 4.64 12.94 2.98
N ASP A 241 5.64 13.76 2.64
CA ASP A 241 5.50 15.18 2.33
C ASP A 241 6.48 15.48 1.19
N ARG A 242 5.97 15.55 -0.04
CA ARG A 242 6.81 15.64 -1.25
C ARG A 242 6.35 16.77 -2.14
N ASP A 243 7.25 17.74 -2.37
CA ASP A 243 7.15 18.71 -3.45
C ASP A 243 7.38 17.99 -4.79
N ILE A 244 6.41 18.10 -5.69
CA ILE A 244 6.42 17.48 -7.00
C ILE A 244 6.43 18.52 -8.13
N SER A 245 6.62 19.81 -7.84
CA SER A 245 6.53 20.89 -8.83
C SER A 245 7.38 20.62 -10.07
N GLU A 246 8.63 20.19 -9.85
CA GLU A 246 9.63 19.86 -10.87
C GLU A 246 9.89 18.34 -11.02
N THR A 247 9.01 17.50 -10.49
CA THR A 247 9.13 16.03 -10.55
C THR A 247 8.23 15.45 -11.63
N GLU A 248 8.77 14.53 -12.43
CA GLU A 248 7.97 13.69 -13.32
C GLU A 248 7.24 12.63 -12.48
N VAL A 249 5.91 12.64 -12.54
CA VAL A 249 5.06 11.67 -11.84
C VAL A 249 4.42 10.76 -12.86
N SER A 250 4.60 9.46 -12.71
CA SER A 250 4.06 8.44 -13.62
C SER A 250 3.58 7.19 -12.87
N LEU A 251 3.13 6.19 -13.61
CA LEU A 251 2.75 4.88 -13.07
C LEU A 251 3.68 3.79 -13.59
N ARG A 252 3.84 2.76 -12.76
CA ARG A 252 4.37 1.47 -13.22
C ARG A 252 3.44 0.84 -14.24
N ALA A 253 4.01 0.13 -15.23
CA ALA A 253 3.26 -0.50 -16.31
C ALA A 253 2.19 -1.47 -15.78
N GLU A 254 2.50 -2.16 -14.69
CA GLU A 254 1.67 -3.17 -14.03
C GLU A 254 0.36 -2.61 -13.47
N VAL A 255 0.30 -1.31 -13.14
CA VAL A 255 -0.88 -0.64 -12.54
C VAL A 255 -1.50 0.42 -13.46
N LEU A 256 -1.14 0.43 -14.74
CA LEU A 256 -1.72 1.38 -15.72
C LEU A 256 -3.24 1.22 -15.87
N LEU A 257 -3.80 0.07 -15.54
CA LEU A 257 -5.25 -0.22 -15.59
C LEU A 257 -6.01 0.33 -14.38
N SER A 258 -5.31 0.83 -13.36
CA SER A 258 -5.90 1.42 -12.14
C SER A 258 -6.30 2.89 -12.30
N ARG A 259 -6.28 3.43 -13.53
CA ARG A 259 -6.66 4.83 -13.82
C ARG A 259 -8.16 4.95 -14.09
N PRO A 260 -8.82 6.05 -13.71
CA PRO A 260 -8.22 7.27 -13.15
C PRO A 260 -8.00 7.23 -11.64
N LEU A 261 -8.79 6.44 -10.91
CA LEU A 261 -8.65 6.20 -9.48
C LEU A 261 -8.76 4.69 -9.26
N GLY A 262 -7.87 4.12 -8.47
CA GLY A 262 -7.81 2.68 -8.31
C GLY A 262 -7.21 2.22 -6.99
N LEU A 263 -7.64 1.04 -6.55
CA LEU A 263 -7.09 0.34 -5.40
C LEU A 263 -6.60 -1.02 -5.88
N CYS A 264 -5.38 -1.40 -5.52
CA CYS A 264 -4.92 -2.77 -5.77
C CYS A 264 -4.03 -3.31 -4.66
N SER A 265 -3.93 -4.63 -4.59
CA SER A 265 -3.04 -5.38 -3.71
C SER A 265 -2.23 -6.41 -4.51
N PHE A 266 -1.07 -6.80 -3.97
CA PHE A 266 -0.18 -7.79 -4.60
C PHE A 266 -0.10 -9.05 -3.75
N GLU A 267 -0.61 -10.17 -4.28
CA GLU A 267 -0.64 -11.49 -3.63
C GLU A 267 -1.19 -11.44 -2.18
N THR A 268 -2.03 -10.46 -1.90
CA THR A 268 -2.41 -10.05 -0.55
C THR A 268 -3.90 -9.75 -0.52
N GLU A 269 -4.57 -10.27 0.50
CA GLU A 269 -5.99 -9.98 0.75
C GLU A 269 -6.12 -8.68 1.54
N ALA A 270 -6.92 -7.77 1.01
CA ALA A 270 -7.13 -6.44 1.56
C ALA A 270 -8.61 -6.10 1.63
N HIS A 271 -9.01 -5.45 2.71
CA HIS A 271 -10.37 -4.98 2.94
C HIS A 271 -10.34 -3.47 3.06
N TYR A 272 -11.22 -2.77 2.35
CA TYR A 272 -11.28 -1.30 2.29
C TYR A 272 -12.67 -0.82 2.68
N ARG A 273 -12.76 0.31 3.38
CA ARG A 273 -14.02 0.98 3.74
C ARG A 273 -13.82 2.48 3.94
N ASN A 274 -14.92 3.22 4.07
CA ASN A 274 -14.90 4.66 4.30
C ASN A 274 -14.11 5.44 3.23
N LEU A 275 -14.20 5.03 1.96
CA LEU A 275 -13.53 5.71 0.85
C LEU A 275 -14.24 7.03 0.57
N ARG A 276 -13.52 8.13 0.64
CA ARG A 276 -14.06 9.48 0.42
C ARG A 276 -13.09 10.33 -0.38
N TRP A 277 -13.65 11.16 -1.25
CA TRP A 277 -12.97 12.24 -1.94
C TRP A 277 -13.45 13.57 -1.38
N THR A 278 -12.53 14.44 -0.98
CA THR A 278 -12.85 15.75 -0.43
C THR A 278 -12.13 16.83 -1.24
N PRO A 279 -12.83 17.65 -2.04
CA PRO A 279 -12.23 18.81 -2.68
C PRO A 279 -11.73 19.79 -1.61
N LEU A 280 -10.50 20.30 -1.75
CA LEU A 280 -9.90 21.22 -0.76
C LEU A 280 -9.89 22.67 -1.22
N ASN A 281 -10.24 22.94 -2.48
CA ASN A 281 -10.47 24.31 -2.91
C ASN A 281 -11.72 24.88 -2.25
N GLU A 282 -11.60 26.12 -1.76
CA GLU A 282 -12.74 26.98 -1.53
C GLU A 282 -13.39 27.26 -2.89
N GLU A 283 -14.59 26.74 -3.14
CA GLU A 283 -15.46 27.40 -4.10
C GLU A 283 -15.66 28.83 -3.58
N LYS A 284 -14.98 29.79 -4.19
CA LYS A 284 -15.44 31.17 -4.15
C LYS A 284 -16.52 31.26 -5.23
N PRO A 285 -17.82 31.31 -4.89
CA PRO A 285 -18.82 31.56 -5.91
C PRO A 285 -18.55 32.94 -6.52
N GLU A 286 -18.51 33.00 -7.85
CA GLU A 286 -18.42 34.26 -8.62
C GLU A 286 -19.56 35.22 -8.30
#